data_AF-A0A6I7R0Q8-F1
#
_entry.id   AF-A0A6I7R0Q8-F1
#
_cell.length_a   1.000
_cell.length_b   1.000
_cell.length_c   1.000
_cell.angle_alpha   90.00
_cell.angle_beta   90.00
_cell.angle_gamma   90.00
#
_symmetry.space_group_name_H-M   'P 1'
#
loop_
_entity.id
_entity.type
_entity.pdbx_description
1 polymer ?
#
loop_
_entity_poly.entity_id
_entity_poly.type
_entity_poly.pdbx_seq_one_letter_code
_entity_poly.pdbx_strand_id
1 'polypeptide(L)'
;MEINSFFDSIYKVSEEAKEALEQIIYLKSYSKNDLIQDVGSRCRTVYLVKDGCARIFYHKDGNDITEHFAFENELIVRAESLFTGEPTLKGIQAIEKTTIISIDSDSLFNKLYDKHHDIERLFRLLFEREYVNTVKRIESLQFNTAKERYLELLETTDYVQKIPLKYISTYLGITQVSLSRIRAEIR
;
A
#
# COMPACT_ATOMS: atom_id res chain seq x y z
N MET A 1 -0.82 -3.64 -16.51
CA MET A 1 0.56 -4.09 -16.80
C MET A 1 0.68 -5.59 -16.61
N GLU A 2 1.53 -6.28 -17.37
CA GLU A 2 1.93 -7.66 -17.03
C GLU A 2 2.90 -7.63 -15.84
N ILE A 3 2.78 -8.60 -14.94
CA ILE A 3 3.48 -8.59 -13.65
C ILE A 3 5.01 -8.62 -13.81
N ASN A 4 5.50 -9.39 -14.78
CA ASN A 4 6.93 -9.48 -15.10
C ASN A 4 7.47 -8.16 -15.63
N SER A 5 6.67 -7.43 -16.43
CA SER A 5 7.06 -6.10 -16.92
C SER A 5 7.15 -5.07 -15.79
N PHE A 6 6.28 -5.18 -14.78
CA PHE A 6 6.38 -4.31 -13.59
C PHE A 6 7.67 -4.63 -12.81
N PHE A 7 7.91 -5.89 -12.48
CA PHE A 7 9.12 -6.27 -11.75
C PHE A 7 10.41 -5.92 -12.49
N ASP A 8 10.47 -6.17 -13.79
CA ASP A 8 11.63 -5.82 -14.63
C ASP A 8 11.88 -4.30 -14.73
N SER A 9 10.84 -3.48 -14.54
CA SER A 9 10.99 -2.01 -14.47
C SER A 9 11.74 -1.54 -13.22
N ILE A 10 11.77 -2.37 -12.17
CA ILE A 10 12.45 -2.10 -10.91
C ILE A 10 13.82 -2.76 -10.90
N TYR A 11 13.86 -4.05 -11.19
CA TYR A 11 15.09 -4.82 -11.29
C TYR A 11 14.87 -6.01 -12.22
N LYS A 12 15.76 -6.18 -13.19
CA LYS A 12 15.68 -7.31 -14.13
C LYS A 12 15.92 -8.62 -13.39
N VAL A 13 14.93 -9.51 -13.44
CA VAL A 13 14.97 -10.85 -12.84
C VAL A 13 15.23 -11.89 -13.93
N SER A 14 15.93 -12.98 -13.61
CA SER A 14 16.12 -14.12 -14.52
C SER A 14 14.80 -14.82 -14.82
N GLU A 15 14.71 -15.52 -15.95
CA GLU A 15 13.46 -16.21 -16.33
C GLU A 15 13.15 -17.35 -15.34
N GLU A 16 14.15 -18.08 -14.87
CA GLU A 16 13.97 -19.13 -13.86
C GLU A 16 13.42 -18.55 -12.54
N ALA A 17 13.89 -17.37 -12.15
CA ALA A 17 13.40 -16.68 -10.96
C ALA A 17 11.97 -16.13 -11.15
N LYS A 18 11.62 -15.64 -12.34
CA LYS A 18 10.24 -15.22 -12.65
C LYS A 18 9.27 -16.40 -12.54
N GLU A 19 9.61 -17.53 -13.15
CA GLU A 19 8.81 -18.76 -13.07
C GLU A 19 8.60 -19.19 -11.60
N ALA A 20 9.67 -19.15 -10.80
CA ALA A 20 9.61 -19.49 -9.37
C ALA A 20 8.74 -18.50 -8.57
N LEU A 21 8.82 -17.21 -8.88
CA LEU A 21 8.02 -16.16 -8.26
C LEU A 21 6.53 -16.29 -8.63
N GLU A 22 6.21 -16.62 -9.88
CA GLU A 22 4.84 -16.85 -10.34
C GLU A 22 4.14 -17.97 -9.56
N GLN A 23 4.86 -19.01 -9.13
CA GLN A 23 4.29 -20.12 -8.34
C GLN A 23 3.77 -19.72 -6.96
N ILE A 24 4.20 -18.56 -6.44
CA ILE A 24 3.81 -18.07 -5.10
C ILE A 24 2.89 -16.85 -5.17
N ILE A 25 2.50 -16.47 -6.39
CA ILE A 25 1.67 -15.29 -6.65
C ILE A 25 0.22 -15.70 -6.89
N TYR A 26 -0.67 -15.00 -6.21
CA TYR A 26 -2.11 -15.18 -6.33
C TYR A 26 -2.77 -13.86 -6.72
N LEU A 27 -3.42 -13.84 -7.88
CA LEU A 27 -4.22 -12.70 -8.29
C LEU A 27 -5.62 -12.80 -7.70
N LYS A 28 -6.06 -11.76 -7.01
CA LYS A 28 -7.42 -11.69 -6.46
C LYS A 28 -8.02 -10.31 -6.66
N SER A 29 -9.28 -10.28 -7.08
CA SER A 29 -10.06 -9.07 -7.16
C SER A 29 -10.96 -8.93 -5.94
N TYR A 30 -11.06 -7.71 -5.44
CA TYR A 30 -11.85 -7.30 -4.30
C TYR A 30 -12.87 -6.27 -4.77
N SER A 31 -14.09 -6.37 -4.26
CA SER A 31 -15.13 -5.35 -4.45
C SER A 31 -14.85 -4.15 -3.56
N LYS A 32 -15.54 -3.04 -3.85
CA LYS A 32 -15.47 -1.84 -3.03
C LYS A 32 -15.81 -2.15 -1.57
N ASN A 33 -14.97 -1.66 -0.65
CA ASN A 33 -15.03 -1.85 0.80
C ASN A 33 -14.70 -3.25 1.31
N ASP A 34 -14.38 -4.22 0.45
CA ASP A 34 -13.95 -5.54 0.90
C ASP A 34 -12.65 -5.43 1.73
N LEU A 35 -12.57 -6.25 2.77
CA LEU A 35 -11.33 -6.44 3.51
C LEU A 35 -10.40 -7.36 2.70
N ILE A 36 -9.24 -6.82 2.35
CA ILE A 36 -8.12 -7.58 1.80
C ILE A 36 -7.42 -8.33 2.93
N GLN A 37 -7.33 -7.70 4.10
CA GLN A 37 -6.78 -8.30 5.30
C GLN A 37 -7.53 -7.79 6.54
N ASP A 38 -7.99 -8.72 7.39
CA ASP A 38 -8.76 -8.40 8.59
C ASP A 38 -7.91 -7.71 9.66
N VAL A 39 -8.55 -6.82 10.41
CA VAL A 39 -7.98 -6.18 11.60
C VAL A 39 -7.64 -7.24 12.65
N GLY A 40 -6.48 -7.13 13.29
CA GLY A 40 -6.06 -8.07 14.34
C GLY A 40 -5.45 -9.36 13.82
N SER A 41 -5.42 -9.58 12.51
CA SER A 41 -4.77 -10.75 11.91
C SER A 41 -3.26 -10.57 11.85
N ARG A 42 -2.50 -11.67 11.79
CA ARG A 42 -1.08 -11.66 11.44
C ARG A 42 -0.91 -11.50 9.92
N CYS A 43 -0.05 -10.59 9.50
CA CYS A 43 0.31 -10.42 8.09
C CYS A 43 1.31 -11.51 7.65
N ARG A 44 1.00 -12.20 6.56
CA ARG A 44 1.86 -13.23 5.94
C ARG A 44 1.94 -13.08 4.41
N THR A 45 1.68 -11.87 3.93
CA THR A 45 1.48 -11.63 2.51
C THR A 45 1.99 -10.25 2.16
N VAL A 46 2.78 -10.18 1.10
CA VAL A 46 3.13 -8.92 0.44
C VAL A 46 2.09 -8.69 -0.65
N TYR A 47 1.49 -7.51 -0.69
CA TYR A 47 0.48 -7.17 -1.70
C TYR A 47 1.00 -6.08 -2.62
N LEU A 48 0.72 -6.22 -3.91
CA LEU A 48 0.93 -5.21 -4.93
C LEU A 48 -0.43 -4.88 -5.58
N VAL A 49 -0.75 -3.59 -5.65
CA VAL A 49 -1.99 -3.14 -6.31
C VAL A 49 -1.77 -3.18 -7.81
N LYS A 50 -2.48 -4.08 -8.51
CA LYS A 50 -2.44 -4.19 -9.96
C LYS A 50 -3.38 -3.20 -10.64
N ASP A 51 -4.51 -2.91 -10.00
CA ASP A 51 -5.54 -1.99 -10.49
C ASP A 51 -6.45 -1.58 -9.32
N GLY A 52 -6.90 -0.33 -9.29
CA GLY A 52 -7.73 0.22 -8.21
C GLY A 52 -6.92 0.89 -7.09
N CYS A 53 -7.48 0.89 -5.88
CA CYS A 53 -6.92 1.60 -4.73
C CYS A 53 -7.26 0.90 -3.42
N ALA A 54 -6.27 0.75 -2.55
CA ALA A 54 -6.41 0.15 -1.23
C ALA A 54 -5.88 1.10 -0.14
N ARG A 55 -6.29 0.85 1.11
CA ARG A 55 -5.75 1.54 2.29
C ARG A 55 -5.37 0.60 3.41
N ILE A 56 -4.36 1.00 4.17
CA ILE A 56 -4.13 0.51 5.52
C ILE A 56 -4.92 1.41 6.47
N PHE A 57 -5.72 0.81 7.34
CA PHE A 57 -6.57 1.55 8.27
C PHE A 57 -6.60 0.89 9.66
N TYR A 58 -6.98 1.66 10.67
CA TYR A 58 -7.23 1.18 12.02
C TYR A 58 -8.33 2.00 12.70
N HIS A 59 -8.80 1.52 13.85
CA HIS A 59 -9.77 2.23 14.66
C HIS A 59 -9.11 2.82 15.92
N LYS A 60 -9.39 4.09 16.20
CA LYS A 60 -8.96 4.77 17.42
C LYS A 60 -10.06 5.68 17.93
N ASP A 61 -10.49 5.46 19.18
CA ASP A 61 -11.57 6.23 19.82
C ASP A 61 -12.86 6.25 18.99
N GLY A 62 -13.20 5.12 18.34
CA GLY A 62 -14.33 4.99 17.43
C GLY A 62 -14.13 5.61 16.04
N ASN A 63 -13.01 6.30 15.79
CA ASN A 63 -12.68 6.88 14.51
C ASN A 63 -11.98 5.87 13.59
N ASP A 64 -12.35 5.89 12.32
CA ASP A 64 -11.73 5.12 11.24
C ASP A 64 -10.61 5.95 10.61
N ILE A 65 -9.37 5.56 10.92
CA ILE A 65 -8.17 6.30 10.55
C ILE A 65 -7.45 5.58 9.42
N THR A 66 -7.22 6.31 8.32
CA THR A 66 -6.37 5.85 7.23
C THR A 66 -4.92 6.17 7.55
N GLU A 67 -4.07 5.16 7.55
CA GLU A 67 -2.62 5.31 7.73
C GLU A 67 -1.94 5.59 6.38
N HIS A 68 -2.28 4.80 5.38
CA HIS A 68 -1.62 4.79 4.08
C HIS A 68 -2.60 4.42 2.98
N PHE A 69 -2.44 5.03 1.81
CA PHE A 69 -3.11 4.65 0.57
C PHE A 69 -2.09 4.03 -0.36
N ALA A 70 -2.48 2.95 -1.04
CA ALA A 70 -1.70 2.39 -2.13
C ALA A 70 -2.52 2.42 -3.42
N PHE A 71 -1.89 2.90 -4.47
CA PHE A 71 -2.41 3.03 -5.83
C PHE A 71 -1.76 2.00 -6.76
N GLU A 72 -2.13 2.02 -8.04
CA GLU A 72 -1.58 1.11 -9.03
C GLU A 72 -0.04 1.10 -9.01
N ASN A 73 0.54 -0.11 -9.06
CA ASN A 73 1.97 -0.37 -9.05
C ASN A 73 2.69 -0.02 -7.73
N GLU A 74 1.93 0.18 -6.64
CA GLU A 74 2.47 0.37 -5.28
C GLU A 74 2.26 -0.86 -4.41
N LEU A 75 3.22 -1.10 -3.51
CA LEU A 75 3.09 -2.12 -2.49
C LEU A 75 2.20 -1.65 -1.36
N ILE A 76 1.40 -2.58 -0.81
CA ILE A 76 0.65 -2.35 0.43
C ILE A 76 0.90 -3.49 1.39
N VAL A 77 1.53 -3.16 2.51
CA VAL A 77 1.95 -4.17 3.49
C VAL A 77 1.78 -3.59 4.89
N ARG A 78 1.18 -4.36 5.79
CA ARG A 78 1.31 -4.10 7.24
C ARG A 78 2.70 -4.52 7.69
N ALA A 79 3.69 -3.67 7.39
CA ALA A 79 5.12 -3.95 7.57
C ALA A 79 5.43 -4.36 9.01
N GLU A 80 4.81 -3.70 9.98
CA GLU A 80 5.04 -4.01 11.39
C GLU A 80 4.59 -5.44 11.74
N SER A 81 3.47 -5.91 11.18
CA SER A 81 3.01 -7.30 11.39
C SER A 81 3.82 -8.30 10.57
N LEU A 82 4.18 -7.94 9.34
CA LEU A 82 4.90 -8.82 8.42
C LEU A 82 6.29 -9.19 8.96
N PHE A 83 7.04 -8.18 9.43
CA PHE A 83 8.43 -8.38 9.81
C PHE A 83 8.62 -8.83 11.27
N THR A 84 7.70 -8.47 12.17
CA THR A 84 7.74 -8.97 13.56
C THR A 84 7.05 -10.32 13.72
N GLY A 85 6.12 -10.65 12.82
CA GLY A 85 5.25 -11.81 12.96
C GLY A 85 4.10 -11.63 13.95
N GLU A 86 3.94 -10.45 14.53
CA GLU A 86 2.92 -10.16 15.54
C GLU A 86 1.63 -9.60 14.90
N PRO A 87 0.44 -9.90 15.46
CA PRO A 87 -0.82 -9.30 15.01
C PRO A 87 -0.87 -7.80 15.33
N THR A 88 -1.57 -7.02 14.50
CA THR A 88 -1.74 -5.57 14.72
C THR A 88 -3.20 -5.16 14.58
N LEU A 89 -3.56 -4.04 15.21
CA LEU A 89 -4.91 -3.45 15.14
C LEU A 89 -5.20 -2.75 13.80
N LYS A 90 -4.41 -3.03 12.76
CA LYS A 90 -4.59 -2.49 11.42
C LYS A 90 -5.18 -3.56 10.49
N GLY A 91 -5.94 -3.12 9.50
CA GLY A 91 -6.43 -3.94 8.39
C GLY A 91 -6.07 -3.33 7.05
N ILE A 92 -6.35 -4.07 5.97
CA ILE A 92 -6.22 -3.59 4.59
C ILE A 92 -7.60 -3.68 3.92
N GLN A 93 -8.04 -2.58 3.30
CA GLN A 93 -9.35 -2.49 2.68
C GLN A 93 -9.26 -1.93 1.26
N ALA A 94 -10.04 -2.50 0.34
CA ALA A 94 -10.23 -1.97 -1.00
C ALA A 94 -11.17 -0.74 -0.97
N ILE A 95 -10.78 0.38 -1.58
CA ILE A 95 -11.57 1.63 -1.61
C ILE A 95 -12.54 1.63 -2.80
N GLU A 96 -12.14 0.99 -3.89
CA GLU A 96 -12.97 0.69 -5.04
C GLU A 96 -12.73 -0.76 -5.48
N LYS A 97 -13.30 -1.17 -6.63
CA LYS A 97 -12.94 -2.48 -7.20
C LYS A 97 -11.43 -2.51 -7.41
N THR A 98 -10.74 -3.41 -6.72
CA THR A 98 -9.28 -3.42 -6.64
C THR A 98 -8.79 -4.82 -6.96
N THR A 99 -7.84 -4.92 -7.87
CA THR A 99 -7.15 -6.18 -8.17
C THR A 99 -5.78 -6.16 -7.54
N ILE A 100 -5.50 -7.18 -6.72
CA ILE A 100 -4.26 -7.30 -5.96
C ILE A 100 -3.52 -8.57 -6.34
N ILE A 101 -2.22 -8.42 -6.49
CA ILE A 101 -1.25 -9.51 -6.55
C ILE A 101 -0.83 -9.79 -5.10
N SER A 102 -1.10 -11.01 -4.64
CA SER A 102 -0.78 -11.47 -3.29
C SER A 102 0.41 -12.42 -3.35
N ILE A 103 1.45 -12.16 -2.56
CA ILE A 103 2.69 -12.93 -2.57
C ILE A 103 2.90 -13.53 -1.19
N ASP A 104 2.94 -14.86 -1.09
CA ASP A 104 3.15 -15.56 0.17
C ASP A 104 4.54 -15.20 0.75
N SER A 105 4.57 -14.55 1.92
CA SER A 105 5.81 -14.01 2.44
C SER A 105 6.74 -15.10 2.97
N ASP A 106 6.20 -16.21 3.48
CA ASP A 106 7.02 -17.33 3.96
C ASP A 106 7.80 -17.96 2.81
N SER A 107 7.12 -18.25 1.69
CA SER A 107 7.77 -18.79 0.50
C SER A 107 8.71 -17.79 -0.15
N LEU A 108 8.37 -16.50 -0.14
CA LEU A 108 9.26 -15.45 -0.64
C LEU A 108 10.56 -15.38 0.19
N PHE A 109 10.44 -15.18 1.50
CA PHE A 109 11.58 -14.90 2.38
C PHE A 109 12.42 -16.14 2.68
N ASN A 110 11.79 -17.27 2.96
CA ASN A 110 12.47 -18.47 3.44
C ASN A 110 12.78 -19.49 2.33
N LYS A 111 12.33 -19.27 1.08
CA LYS A 111 12.60 -20.19 -0.03
C LYS A 111 13.19 -19.50 -1.25
N LEU A 112 12.59 -18.40 -1.69
CA LEU A 112 13.04 -17.76 -2.94
C LEU A 112 14.30 -16.92 -2.73
N TYR A 113 14.42 -16.15 -1.65
CA TYR A 113 15.60 -15.31 -1.43
C TYR A 113 16.91 -16.10 -1.40
N ASP A 114 16.93 -17.26 -0.73
CA ASP A 114 18.13 -18.11 -0.65
C ASP A 114 18.51 -18.77 -1.98
N LYS A 115 17.56 -18.90 -2.92
CA LYS A 115 17.75 -19.57 -4.22
C LYS A 115 17.96 -18.59 -5.37
N HIS A 116 17.39 -17.40 -5.28
CA HIS A 116 17.30 -16.42 -6.35
C HIS A 116 17.63 -15.03 -5.79
N HIS A 117 18.91 -14.68 -5.75
CA HIS A 117 19.37 -13.38 -5.24
C HIS A 117 18.87 -12.18 -6.05
N ASP A 118 18.48 -12.38 -7.30
CA ASP A 118 17.81 -11.35 -8.11
C ASP A 118 16.40 -11.04 -7.61
N ILE A 119 15.64 -12.03 -7.11
CA ILE A 119 14.36 -11.82 -6.41
C ILE A 119 14.60 -11.08 -5.09
N GLU A 120 15.56 -11.54 -4.28
CA GLU A 120 15.94 -10.85 -3.04
C GLU A 120 16.26 -9.38 -3.31
N ARG A 121 17.04 -9.10 -4.36
CA ARG A 121 17.43 -7.75 -4.74
C ARG A 121 16.24 -6.92 -5.21
N LEU A 122 15.35 -7.48 -6.02
CA LEU A 122 14.11 -6.84 -6.46
C LEU A 122 13.26 -6.39 -5.26
N PHE A 123 12.98 -7.30 -4.33
CA PHE A 123 12.13 -7.00 -3.18
C PHE A 123 12.82 -6.08 -2.17
N ARG A 124 14.14 -6.18 -1.99
CA ARG A 124 14.89 -5.19 -1.20
C ARG A 124 14.72 -3.78 -1.77
N LEU A 125 14.85 -3.59 -3.08
CA LEU A 125 14.66 -2.29 -3.74
C LEU A 125 13.22 -1.78 -3.60
N LEU A 126 12.24 -2.68 -3.70
CA LEU A 126 10.83 -2.36 -3.45
C LEU A 126 10.60 -1.87 -2.01
N PHE A 127 11.11 -2.60 -1.00
CA PHE A 127 10.98 -2.18 0.40
C PHE A 127 11.75 -0.90 0.71
N GLU A 128 12.93 -0.69 0.12
CA GLU A 128 13.68 0.57 0.23
C GLU A 128 12.86 1.76 -0.30
N ARG A 129 12.20 1.60 -1.45
CA ARG A 129 11.31 2.62 -2.01
C ARG A 129 10.15 2.94 -1.06
N GLU A 130 9.49 1.92 -0.50
CA GLU A 130 8.39 2.13 0.44
C GLU A 130 8.83 2.73 1.77
N TYR A 131 10.03 2.38 2.23
CA TYR A 131 10.61 3.01 3.41
C TYR A 131 10.84 4.51 3.19
N VAL A 132 11.40 4.90 2.03
CA VAL A 132 11.56 6.31 1.66
C VAL A 132 10.21 7.03 1.57
N ASN A 133 9.19 6.40 0.98
CA ASN A 133 7.83 6.97 0.95
C ASN A 133 7.28 7.19 2.36
N THR A 134 7.51 6.26 3.27
CA THR A 134 7.11 6.38 4.69
C THR A 134 7.83 7.54 5.37
N VAL A 135 9.14 7.71 5.16
CA VAL A 135 9.91 8.85 5.70
C VAL A 135 9.38 10.18 5.18
N LYS A 136 9.22 10.32 3.85
CA LYS A 136 8.65 11.53 3.23
C LYS A 136 7.26 11.85 3.78
N ARG A 137 6.47 10.82 4.04
CA ARG A 137 5.13 10.97 4.62
C ARG A 137 5.18 11.51 6.05
N ILE A 138 6.12 11.04 6.87
CA ILE A 138 6.34 11.55 8.23
C ILE A 138 6.79 13.01 8.18
N GLU A 139 7.75 13.35 7.30
CA GLU A 139 8.22 14.72 7.10
C GLU A 139 7.07 15.64 6.67
N SER A 140 6.26 15.23 5.70
CA SER A 140 5.07 15.97 5.26
C SER A 140 4.07 16.21 6.41
N LEU A 141 3.87 15.23 7.31
CA LEU A 141 3.04 15.43 8.51
C LEU A 141 3.62 16.46 9.48
N GLN A 142 4.94 16.52 9.62
CA GLN A 142 5.63 17.38 10.58
C GLN A 142 5.79 18.82 10.10
N PHE A 143 6.09 19.00 8.82
CA PHE A 143 6.54 20.28 8.29
C PHE A 143 5.51 21.00 7.41
N ASN A 144 4.60 20.25 6.76
CA ASN A 144 3.66 20.86 5.82
C ASN A 144 2.34 21.21 6.50
N THR A 145 1.67 22.23 5.99
CA THR A 145 0.28 22.55 6.33
C THR A 145 -0.68 21.51 5.76
N ALA A 146 -1.90 21.45 6.30
CA ALA A 146 -2.95 20.57 5.81
C ALA A 146 -3.30 20.78 4.32
N LYS A 147 -3.17 22.02 3.83
CA LYS A 147 -3.41 22.37 2.43
C LYS A 147 -2.31 21.82 1.53
N GLU A 148 -1.05 22.03 1.90
CA GLU A 148 0.11 21.47 1.18
C GLU A 148 0.03 19.95 1.11
N ARG A 149 -0.24 19.26 2.23
CA ARG A 149 -0.42 17.79 2.23
C ARG A 149 -1.54 17.31 1.31
N TYR A 150 -2.62 18.08 1.18
CA TYR A 150 -3.71 17.76 0.26
C TYR A 150 -3.30 17.96 -1.21
N LEU A 151 -2.54 19.02 -1.51
CA LEU A 151 -2.00 19.25 -2.84
C LEU A 151 -0.99 18.16 -3.24
N GLU A 152 -0.09 17.76 -2.35
CA GLU A 152 0.83 16.63 -2.57
C GLU A 152 0.08 15.33 -2.90
N LEU A 153 -1.04 15.07 -2.20
CA LEU A 153 -1.86 13.90 -2.48
C LEU A 153 -2.53 13.98 -3.87
N LEU A 154 -2.97 15.17 -4.30
CA LEU A 154 -3.52 15.39 -5.64
C LEU A 154 -2.48 15.21 -6.75
N GLU A 155 -1.22 15.58 -6.50
CA GLU A 155 -0.12 15.37 -7.44
C GLU A 155 0.28 13.90 -7.57
N THR A 156 0.03 13.11 -6.52
CA THR A 156 0.37 11.68 -6.51
C THR A 156 -0.57 10.87 -7.40
N THR A 157 -1.85 11.24 -7.47
CA THR A 157 -2.85 10.39 -8.12
C THR A 157 -4.19 11.07 -8.41
N ASP A 158 -4.81 10.70 -9.54
CA ASP A 158 -6.18 11.10 -9.85
C ASP A 158 -7.23 10.34 -9.02
N TYR A 159 -6.85 9.24 -8.35
CA TYR A 159 -7.74 8.44 -7.52
C TYR A 159 -8.34 9.23 -6.36
N VAL A 160 -7.74 10.35 -5.94
CA VAL A 160 -8.23 11.21 -4.86
C VAL A 160 -9.70 11.59 -5.02
N GLN A 161 -10.19 11.76 -6.26
CA GLN A 161 -11.59 12.10 -6.53
C GLN A 161 -12.57 10.96 -6.19
N LYS A 162 -12.10 9.71 -6.17
CA LYS A 162 -12.90 8.52 -5.87
C LYS A 162 -12.87 8.14 -4.38
N ILE A 163 -11.88 8.63 -3.63
CA ILE A 163 -11.72 8.29 -2.21
C ILE A 163 -12.74 9.05 -1.36
N PRO A 164 -13.46 8.36 -0.44
CA PRO A 164 -14.32 9.03 0.53
C PRO A 164 -13.59 10.10 1.35
N LEU A 165 -14.21 11.28 1.48
CA LEU A 165 -13.65 12.42 2.23
C LEU A 165 -13.21 12.08 3.66
N LYS A 166 -13.93 11.18 4.33
CA LYS A 166 -13.57 10.70 5.67
C LYS A 166 -12.20 10.04 5.68
N TYR A 167 -11.86 9.25 4.66
CA TYR A 167 -10.57 8.55 4.59
C TYR A 167 -9.43 9.53 4.30
N ILE A 168 -9.67 10.49 3.40
CA ILE A 168 -8.69 11.54 3.08
C ILE A 168 -8.42 12.42 4.31
N SER A 169 -9.47 12.86 5.01
CA SER A 169 -9.31 13.76 6.16
C SER A 169 -8.49 13.12 7.29
N THR A 170 -8.74 11.84 7.62
CA THR A 170 -7.96 11.13 8.64
C THR A 170 -6.54 10.81 8.18
N TYR A 171 -6.34 10.49 6.90
CA TYR A 171 -4.99 10.41 6.31
C TYR A 171 -4.25 11.73 6.49
N LEU A 172 -4.86 12.86 6.15
CA LEU A 172 -4.23 14.17 6.30
C LEU A 172 -4.09 14.64 7.75
N GLY A 173 -4.64 13.92 8.73
CA GLY A 173 -4.60 14.30 10.14
C GLY A 173 -5.47 15.52 10.49
N ILE A 174 -6.58 15.73 9.76
CA ILE A 174 -7.49 16.86 9.95
C ILE A 174 -8.95 16.41 10.02
N THR A 175 -9.85 17.31 10.39
CA THR A 175 -11.28 17.04 10.33
C THR A 175 -11.81 17.07 8.90
N GLN A 176 -12.93 16.37 8.65
CA GLN A 176 -13.62 16.43 7.36
C GLN A 176 -14.10 17.85 7.02
N VAL A 177 -14.47 18.66 8.03
CA VAL A 177 -14.84 20.08 7.85
C VAL A 177 -13.65 20.90 7.37
N SER A 178 -12.48 20.72 7.99
CA SER A 178 -11.24 21.38 7.58
C SER A 178 -10.87 21.04 6.13
N LEU A 179 -10.98 19.77 5.75
CA LEU A 179 -10.74 19.33 4.38
C LEU A 179 -11.73 19.95 3.39
N SER A 180 -13.02 20.01 3.72
CA SER A 180 -14.03 20.65 2.87
C SER A 180 -13.72 22.13 2.61
N ARG A 181 -13.24 22.86 3.63
CA ARG A 181 -12.80 24.26 3.47
C ARG A 181 -11.60 24.38 2.53
N ILE A 182 -10.57 23.56 2.72
CA ILE A 182 -9.38 23.53 1.84
C ILE A 182 -9.79 23.28 0.39
N ARG A 183 -10.68 22.31 0.14
CA ARG A 183 -11.17 22.01 -1.22
C ARG A 183 -11.93 23.17 -1.86
N ALA A 184 -12.64 23.97 -1.07
CA ALA A 184 -13.36 25.15 -1.57
C ALA A 184 -12.41 26.29 -1.95
N GLU A 185 -11.29 26.44 -1.25
CA GLU A 185 -10.27 27.46 -1.55
C GLU A 185 -9.42 27.18 -2.80
N ILE A 186 -9.36 25.92 -3.24
CA ILE A 186 -8.59 25.48 -4.41
C ILE A 186 -9.45 25.53 -5.70
N ARG A 187 -10.76 25.71 -5.55
CA ARG A 187 -11.70 25.82 -6.68
C ARG A 187 -11.72 27.21 -7.29
#